data_AF-A0A6P2CR50-F1
#
_entry.id   AF-A0A6P2CR50-F1
#
_cell.length_a   1.000
_cell.length_b   1.000
_cell.length_c   1.000
_cell.angle_alpha   90.00
_cell.angle_beta   90.00
_cell.angle_gamma   90.00
#
_symmetry.space_group_name_H-M   'P 1'
#
loop_
_entity.id
_entity.type
_entity.pdbx_description
1 polymer ?
#
loop_
_entity_poly.entity_id
_entity_poly.type
_entity_poly.pdbx_seq_one_letter_code
_entity_poly.pdbx_strand_id
1 'polypeptide(L)' 'MIISDPSVLIPEAATIDISEARWAAEYLSLMIEQLGAESSVSLVLMQARRELASLAKSSSATVIGPLRIAA' A
#
# COMPACT_ATOMS: atom_id res chain seq x y z
N MET A 1 -33.93 -10.00 -15.29
CA MET A 1 -33.30 -10.11 -13.96
C MET A 1 -33.46 -8.77 -13.27
N ILE A 2 -34.34 -8.67 -12.28
CA ILE A 2 -34.47 -7.45 -11.47
C ILE A 2 -33.47 -7.60 -10.33
N ILE A 3 -32.52 -6.68 -10.23
CA ILE A 3 -31.56 -6.65 -9.12
C ILE A 3 -32.34 -6.16 -7.90
N SER A 4 -32.62 -7.07 -6.97
CA SER A 4 -33.41 -6.78 -5.76
C SER A 4 -32.63 -5.95 -4.73
N ASP A 5 -31.31 -5.88 -4.85
CA ASP A 5 -30.45 -5.09 -3.98
C ASP A 5 -29.33 -4.41 -4.82
N PRO A 6 -29.40 -3.09 -5.06
CA PRO A 6 -28.38 -2.38 -5.82
C PRO A 6 -27.05 -2.24 -5.06
N SER A 7 -26.99 -2.56 -3.76
CA SER A 7 -25.75 -2.47 -2.96
C SER A 7 -24.66 -3.44 -3.44
N VAL A 8 -25.05 -4.54 -4.08
CA VAL A 8 -24.13 -5.54 -4.67
C VAL A 8 -23.28 -4.96 -5.81
N LEU A 9 -23.65 -3.78 -6.34
CA LEU A 9 -22.89 -3.07 -7.37
C LEU A 9 -21.90 -2.05 -6.78
N ILE A 10 -21.95 -1.79 -5.47
CA ILE A 10 -21.01 -0.91 -4.79
C ILE A 10 -19.76 -1.74 -4.49
N PRO A 11 -18.59 -1.40 -5.07
CA PRO A 11 -17.35 -2.11 -4.76
C PRO A 11 -17.09 -2.00 -3.26
N GLU A 12 -16.87 -3.14 -2.61
CA GLU A 12 -16.44 -3.14 -1.21
C GLU A 12 -15.11 -2.38 -1.14
N ALA A 13 -15.04 -1.38 -0.27
CA ALA A 13 -13.84 -0.57 -0.12
C ALA A 13 -12.72 -1.49 0.37
N ALA A 14 -11.64 -1.61 -0.41
CA ALA A 14 -10.49 -2.42 -0.02
C ALA A 14 -9.93 -1.90 1.31
N THR A 15 -10.10 -2.69 2.37
CA THR A 15 -9.58 -2.38 3.70
C THR A 15 -8.11 -2.78 3.75
N ILE A 16 -7.26 -1.84 4.10
CA ILE A 16 -5.82 -2.07 4.27
C ILE A 16 -5.56 -2.41 5.74
N ASP A 17 -4.94 -3.56 5.99
CA ASP A 17 -4.45 -3.86 7.34
C ASP A 17 -3.21 -3.00 7.63
N ILE A 18 -3.37 -2.04 8.55
CA ILE A 18 -2.32 -1.11 8.95
C ILE A 18 -1.15 -1.83 9.62
N SER A 19 -1.39 -2.94 10.31
CA SER A 19 -0.36 -3.75 10.95
C SER A 19 0.50 -4.45 9.90
N GLU A 20 -0.14 -5.01 8.86
CA GLU A 20 0.56 -5.60 7.73
C GLU A 20 1.37 -4.55 6.95
N ALA A 21 0.79 -3.37 6.70
CA ALA A 21 1.48 -2.29 6.02
C ALA A 21 2.72 -1.80 6.78
N ARG A 22 2.63 -1.72 8.13
CA ARG A 22 3.77 -1.35 8.98
C ARG A 22 4.86 -2.40 8.95
N TRP A 23 4.49 -3.68 9.14
CA TRP A 23 5.43 -4.80 9.07
C TRP A 23 6.16 -4.84 7.71
N ALA A 24 5.43 -4.67 6.60
CA ALA A 24 6.00 -4.68 5.27
C ALA A 24 7.00 -3.53 5.07
N ALA A 25 6.70 -2.32 5.56
CA ALA A 25 7.63 -1.19 5.48
C ALA A 25 8.93 -1.41 6.28
N GLU A 26 8.83 -2.05 7.44
CA GLU A 26 9.99 -2.44 8.26
C GLU A 26 10.83 -3.50 7.53
N TYR A 27 10.20 -4.54 7.01
CA TYR A 27 10.88 -5.61 6.28
C TYR A 27 11.61 -5.08 5.03
N LEU A 28 10.97 -4.18 4.27
CA LEU A 28 11.61 -3.52 3.14
C LEU A 28 12.86 -2.72 3.54
N SER A 29 12.89 -2.14 4.74
CA SER A 29 14.08 -1.44 5.24
C SER A 29 15.27 -2.39 5.36
N LEU A 30 15.03 -3.59 5.90
CA LEU A 30 16.05 -4.64 6.03
C LEU A 30 16.55 -5.12 4.67
N MET A 31 15.65 -5.29 3.70
CA MET A 31 16.02 -5.70 2.34
C MET A 31 16.87 -4.63 1.63
N ILE A 32 16.49 -3.36 1.76
CA ILE A 32 17.24 -2.23 1.18
C ILE A 32 18.65 -2.16 1.78
N GLU A 33 18.79 -2.39 3.08
CA GLU A 33 20.10 -2.42 3.75
C GLU A 33 20.98 -3.56 3.20
N GLN A 34 20.42 -4.75 3.00
CA GLN A 34 21.14 -5.89 2.43
C GLN A 34 21.56 -5.68 0.97
N LEU A 35 20.73 -5.02 0.16
CA LEU A 35 20.97 -4.78 -1.26
C LEU A 35 21.90 -3.59 -1.52
N GLY A 36 22.06 -2.68 -0.55
CA GLY A 36 22.86 -1.46 -0.68
C GLY A 36 22.12 -0.34 -1.42
N ALA A 37 22.50 0.91 -1.14
CA ALA A 37 21.77 2.10 -1.61
C ALA A 37 21.82 2.33 -3.13
N GLU A 38 22.87 1.85 -3.80
CA GLU A 38 23.08 2.04 -5.24
C GLU A 38 22.43 0.94 -6.11
N SER A 39 21.84 -0.08 -5.47
CA SER A 39 21.12 -1.13 -6.20
C SER A 39 19.85 -0.56 -6.83
N SER A 40 19.65 -0.82 -8.12
CA SER A 40 18.41 -0.47 -8.83
C SER A 40 17.18 -1.07 -8.17
N VAL A 41 17.31 -2.25 -7.56
CA VAL A 41 16.24 -2.89 -6.78
C VAL A 41 15.96 -2.10 -5.50
N SER A 42 16.99 -1.67 -4.78
CA SER A 42 16.83 -0.84 -3.58
C SER A 42 16.08 0.45 -3.87
N LEU A 43 16.34 1.11 -5.01
CA LEU A 43 15.63 2.32 -5.40
C LEU A 43 14.12 2.09 -5.56
N VAL A 44 13.73 0.96 -6.16
CA VAL A 44 12.31 0.58 -6.30
C VAL A 44 11.70 0.25 -4.93
N LEU A 45 12.40 -0.51 -4.10
CA LEU A 45 11.92 -0.88 -2.76
C LEU A 45 11.79 0.34 -1.84
N MET A 46 12.66 1.34 -1.98
CA MET A 46 12.56 2.61 -1.25
C MET A 46 11.24 3.33 -1.55
N GLN A 47 10.77 3.29 -2.80
CA GLN A 47 9.48 3.87 -3.16
C GLN A 47 8.31 3.09 -2.54
N ALA A 48 8.31 1.76 -2.70
CA ALA A 48 7.29 0.90 -2.10
C ALA A 48 7.19 1.07 -0.58
N ARG A 49 8.35 1.20 0.10
CA ARG A 49 8.41 1.47 1.54
C ARG A 49 7.74 2.78 1.93
N ARG A 50 7.96 3.85 1.14
CA ARG A 50 7.36 5.17 1.42
C ARG A 50 5.84 5.13 1.27
N GLU A 51 5.34 4.42 0.27
CA GLU A 51 3.90 4.27 0.05
C GLU A 51 3.25 3.49 1.19
N LEU A 52 3.82 2.34 1.58
CA LEU A 52 3.33 1.56 2.73
C LEU A 52 3.36 2.37 4.04
N ALA A 53 4.43 3.12 4.29
CA ALA A 53 4.52 4.00 5.44
C ALA A 53 3.51 5.15 5.42
N SER A 54 3.10 5.61 4.23
CA SER A 54 2.06 6.61 4.07
C SER A 54 0.67 6.02 4.35
N LEU A 55 0.39 4.81 3.87
CA LEU A 55 -0.85 4.08 4.15
C LEU A 55 -0.99 3.82 5.65
N ALA A 56 0.10 3.44 6.34
CA ALA A 56 0.08 3.18 7.77
C ALA A 56 -0.19 4.43 8.64
N LYS A 57 -0.08 5.65 8.07
CA LYS A 57 -0.38 6.92 8.75
C LYS A 57 -1.83 7.38 8.61
N SER A 58 -2.56 6.87 7.63
CA SER A 58 -3.93 7.30 7.35
C SER A 58 -4.86 6.09 7.33
N SER A 59 -5.70 5.97 8.35
CA SER A 59 -6.70 4.89 8.47
C SER A 59 -7.80 4.95 7.40
N SER A 60 -7.82 6.00 6.56
CA SER A 60 -8.74 6.18 5.45
C SER A 60 -8.06 6.33 4.08
N ALA A 61 -6.75 6.10 3.98
CA ALA A 61 -6.05 6.27 2.71
C ALA A 61 -6.51 5.24 1.68
N THR A 62 -7.05 5.73 0.58
CA THR A 62 -7.45 4.91 -0.57
C THR A 62 -6.25 4.77 -1.52
N VAL A 63 -5.89 3.54 -1.88
CA VAL A 63 -4.82 3.28 -2.85
C VAL A 63 -5.35 3.59 -4.25
N ILE A 64 -4.85 4.65 -4.89
CA ILE A 64 -5.19 5.01 -6.27
C ILE A 64 -4.06 4.55 -7.20
N GLY A 65 -4.03 3.24 -7.45
CA GLY A 65 -3.08 2.60 -8.35
C GLY A 65 -1.65 2.49 -7.80
N PRO A 66 -0.70 1.99 -8.60
CA PRO A 66 0.60 1.51 -8.11
C PRO A 66 1.56 2.61 -7.65
N LEU A 67 1.21 3.90 -7.76
CA LEU A 67 2.15 5.02 -7.59
C LEU A 67 1.54 6.31 -7.03
N ARG A 68 0.26 6.36 -6.63
CA ARG A 68 -0.34 7.59 -6.09
C ARG A 68 -1.33 7.31 -4.96
N ILE A 69 -1.05 7.93 -3.81
CA ILE A 69 -2.01 8.11 -2.72
C ILE A 69 -2.58 9.52 -2.90
N ALA A 70 -3.89 9.64 -3.11
CA ALA A 70 -4.57 10.94 -2.97
C ALA A 70 -4.86 11.16 -1.47
N ALA A 71 -4.51 12.35 -0.98
CA ALA A 71 -4.76 12.79 0.39
C ALA A 71 -6.20 13.29 0.55
#